data_AF-A0A4Q7DHG7-F1
#
_entry.id   AF-A0A4Q7DHG7-F1
#
_cell.length_a   1.000
_cell.length_b   1.000
_cell.length_c   1.000
_cell.angle_alpha   90.00
_cell.angle_beta   90.00
_cell.angle_gamma   90.00
#
_symmetry.space_group_name_H-M   'P 1'
#
loop_
_entity.id
_entity.type
_entity.pdbx_description
1 polymer ?
#
loop_
_entity_poly.entity_id
_entity_poly.type
_entity_poly.pdbx_seq_one_letter_code
_entity_poly.pdbx_strand_id
1 'polypeptide(L)'
;MKYKLPVGVSDFREIVREEYVFTDKTLLIKEVLEDGAKVILITRPRRFGKTLNLSMLYYFLDHSQPKDENLFEKLNIGQDRAFCEEHQHKYPVIFISFKDVKKSRYKSAYENIVSLISRLYGQHRYLLESGCLSDDEKGVFNRLLYKTGQSSEVQESLQCLCIYIHRYCGKNPIILIDEYDTPIQQAYLKKYYEKMIELMRSILGQALKDNSYLTKAVVTGITRISQESLFSGLNNISVYSMLRERFGQYFGFTEDEVVKLLEETKRSVSIGEIKEWYNGYQIGKHVLYNPWSIINCLDNEGILKEYWVNTSSNELIEELLKDAKPEVRKEFEELLQGKVITQVLSENLVFPDIKKKPEAL
;
A
#
# COMPACT_ATOMS: atom_id res chain seq x y z
N MET A 1 -19.92 -21.37 -17.69
CA MET A 1 -19.89 -19.96 -17.24
C MET A 1 -18.60 -19.34 -17.73
N LYS A 2 -18.65 -18.12 -18.25
CA LYS A 2 -17.47 -17.37 -18.68
C LYS A 2 -16.96 -16.64 -17.44
N TYR A 3 -15.84 -17.10 -16.86
CA TYR A 3 -15.22 -16.45 -15.70
C TYR A 3 -14.61 -15.10 -16.12
N LYS A 4 -14.59 -14.14 -15.20
CA LYS A 4 -14.04 -12.80 -15.42
C LYS A 4 -12.79 -12.65 -14.55
N LEU A 5 -11.61 -12.51 -15.16
CA LEU A 5 -10.35 -12.36 -14.43
C LEU A 5 -10.06 -10.88 -14.15
N PRO A 6 -9.63 -10.49 -12.93
CA PRO A 6 -9.46 -9.08 -12.54
C PRO A 6 -8.13 -8.48 -13.04
N VAL A 7 -7.89 -8.47 -14.35
CA VAL A 7 -6.69 -7.87 -14.93
C VAL A 7 -6.74 -6.34 -14.77
N GLY A 8 -5.93 -5.79 -13.86
CA GLY A 8 -5.84 -4.35 -13.63
C GLY A 8 -6.91 -3.76 -12.72
N VAL A 9 -7.80 -4.59 -12.17
CA VAL A 9 -8.81 -4.16 -11.20
C VAL A 9 -8.19 -4.13 -9.81
N SER A 10 -8.37 -3.01 -9.10
CA SER A 10 -7.83 -2.81 -7.74
C SER A 10 -8.87 -2.26 -6.75
N ASP A 11 -10.10 -2.08 -7.20
CA ASP A 11 -11.23 -1.73 -6.36
C ASP A 11 -11.96 -3.01 -5.91
N PHE A 12 -12.03 -3.24 -4.61
CA PHE A 12 -12.63 -4.46 -4.06
C PHE A 12 -14.13 -4.56 -4.35
N ARG A 13 -14.86 -3.44 -4.27
CA ARG A 13 -16.28 -3.41 -4.59
C ARG A 13 -16.53 -3.77 -6.05
N GLU A 14 -15.71 -3.26 -6.98
CA GLU A 14 -15.78 -3.67 -8.39
C GLU A 14 -15.56 -5.18 -8.55
N ILE A 15 -14.56 -5.77 -7.88
CA ILE A 15 -14.32 -7.23 -7.91
C ILE A 15 -15.58 -8.01 -7.53
N VAL A 16 -16.23 -7.63 -6.44
CA VAL A 16 -17.42 -8.33 -5.92
C VAL A 16 -18.65 -8.09 -6.81
N ARG A 17 -18.93 -6.85 -7.19
CA ARG A 17 -20.13 -6.49 -7.99
C ARG A 17 -20.14 -7.11 -9.37
N GLU A 18 -18.96 -7.15 -10.00
CA GLU A 18 -18.79 -7.63 -11.36
C GLU A 18 -18.46 -9.14 -11.41
N GLU A 19 -18.57 -9.82 -10.26
CA GLU A 19 -18.33 -11.26 -10.10
C GLU A 19 -17.00 -11.72 -10.71
N TYR A 20 -15.94 -10.94 -10.49
CA TYR A 20 -14.59 -11.35 -10.88
C TYR A 20 -14.13 -12.55 -10.03
N VAL A 21 -13.32 -13.42 -10.63
CA VAL A 21 -12.59 -14.47 -9.92
C VAL A 21 -11.78 -13.81 -8.80
N PHE A 22 -12.02 -14.23 -7.56
CA PHE A 22 -11.48 -13.60 -6.37
C PHE A 22 -11.01 -14.65 -5.37
N THR A 23 -9.75 -14.55 -4.95
CA THR A 23 -9.23 -15.33 -3.83
C THR A 23 -9.52 -14.60 -2.53
N ASP A 24 -10.32 -15.20 -1.67
CA ASP A 24 -10.77 -14.57 -0.43
C ASP A 24 -9.64 -14.37 0.59
N LYS A 25 -9.22 -13.11 0.74
CA LYS A 25 -8.25 -12.64 1.74
C LYS A 25 -8.89 -11.80 2.85
N THR A 26 -10.21 -11.86 3.02
CA THR A 26 -10.95 -10.94 3.90
C THR A 26 -10.61 -11.06 5.39
N LEU A 27 -10.04 -12.19 5.83
CA LEU A 27 -9.53 -12.32 7.20
C LEU A 27 -8.37 -11.38 7.53
N LEU A 28 -7.75 -10.74 6.52
CA LEU A 28 -6.82 -9.62 6.72
C LEU A 28 -7.44 -8.51 7.58
N ILE A 29 -8.74 -8.25 7.42
CA ILE A 29 -9.47 -7.21 8.16
C ILE A 29 -9.37 -7.47 9.66
N LYS A 30 -9.62 -8.73 10.06
CA LYS A 30 -9.53 -9.18 11.44
C LYS A 30 -8.10 -9.07 11.96
N GLU A 31 -7.13 -9.56 11.22
CA GLU A 31 -5.72 -9.51 11.64
C GLU A 31 -5.20 -8.07 11.80
N VAL A 32 -5.68 -7.13 10.98
CA VAL A 32 -5.36 -5.69 11.08
C VAL A 32 -5.98 -5.07 12.34
N LEU A 33 -7.26 -5.33 12.61
CA LEU A 33 -7.97 -4.71 13.74
C LEU A 33 -7.49 -5.27 15.09
N GLU A 34 -7.21 -6.56 15.16
CA GLU A 34 -6.71 -7.23 16.37
C GLU A 34 -5.21 -6.98 16.65
N ASP A 35 -4.47 -6.43 15.69
CA ASP A 35 -3.07 -6.05 15.92
C ASP A 35 -2.95 -4.97 17.02
N GLY A 36 -2.05 -5.18 17.99
CA GLY A 36 -1.78 -4.18 19.03
C GLY A 36 -1.10 -2.91 18.51
N ALA A 37 -0.52 -2.92 17.31
CA ALA A 37 0.08 -1.76 16.69
C ALA A 37 -0.98 -0.76 16.23
N LYS A 38 -0.79 0.51 16.61
CA LYS A 38 -1.61 1.63 16.16
C LYS A 38 -1.31 2.01 14.70
N VAL A 39 -0.05 1.88 14.29
CA VAL A 39 0.39 2.15 12.91
C VAL A 39 1.05 0.89 12.37
N ILE A 40 0.47 0.33 11.31
CA ILE A 40 0.95 -0.87 10.63
C ILE A 40 1.53 -0.42 9.29
N LEU A 41 2.80 -0.75 9.03
CA LEU A 41 3.42 -0.59 7.73
C LEU A 41 3.63 -1.97 7.09
N ILE A 42 2.98 -2.21 5.96
CA ILE A 42 3.12 -3.44 5.19
C ILE A 42 3.92 -3.15 3.92
N THR A 43 5.10 -3.75 3.79
CA THR A 43 5.91 -3.64 2.58
C THR A 43 5.88 -4.95 1.80
N ARG A 44 5.43 -4.89 0.55
CA ARG A 44 5.37 -6.04 -0.37
C ARG A 44 5.78 -5.60 -1.77
N PRO A 45 6.28 -6.50 -2.62
CA PRO A 45 6.64 -6.17 -3.99
C PRO A 45 5.45 -5.57 -4.77
N ARG A 46 5.74 -4.95 -5.92
CA ARG A 46 4.70 -4.38 -6.80
C ARG A 46 3.66 -5.45 -7.15
N ARG A 47 2.40 -5.07 -7.41
CA ARG A 47 1.33 -6.01 -7.81
C ARG A 47 1.01 -7.18 -6.85
N PHE A 48 1.43 -7.14 -5.58
CA PHE A 48 1.07 -8.12 -4.54
C PHE A 48 -0.29 -7.84 -3.85
N GLY A 49 -1.23 -7.17 -4.53
CA GLY A 49 -2.58 -6.93 -4.00
C GLY A 49 -2.70 -5.84 -2.93
N LYS A 50 -1.67 -4.99 -2.72
CA LYS A 50 -1.68 -3.94 -1.68
C LYS A 50 -2.88 -2.98 -1.77
N THR A 51 -3.07 -2.35 -2.93
CA THR A 51 -4.18 -1.42 -3.18
C THR A 51 -5.54 -2.09 -3.05
N LEU A 52 -5.67 -3.33 -3.55
CA LEU A 52 -6.92 -4.09 -3.42
C LEU A 52 -7.26 -4.37 -1.95
N ASN A 53 -6.28 -4.78 -1.15
CA ASN A 53 -6.46 -5.02 0.27
C ASN A 53 -6.80 -3.75 1.05
N LEU A 54 -6.21 -2.59 0.69
CA LEU A 54 -6.61 -1.31 1.28
C LEU A 54 -8.02 -0.90 0.87
N SER A 55 -8.41 -1.11 -0.39
CA SER A 55 -9.79 -0.89 -0.86
C SER A 55 -10.78 -1.77 -0.10
N MET A 56 -10.45 -3.04 0.13
CA MET A 56 -11.25 -3.96 0.94
C MET A 56 -11.42 -3.47 2.39
N LEU A 57 -10.33 -3.03 3.04
CA LEU A 57 -10.38 -2.41 4.37
C LEU A 57 -11.27 -1.15 4.37
N TYR A 58 -11.13 -0.30 3.35
CA TYR A 58 -11.94 0.91 3.20
C TYR A 58 -13.44 0.57 3.16
N TYR A 59 -13.84 -0.36 2.30
CA TYR A 59 -15.25 -0.77 2.18
C TYR A 59 -15.79 -1.47 3.42
N PHE A 60 -14.96 -2.22 4.15
CA PHE A 60 -15.42 -2.87 5.38
C PHE A 60 -15.59 -1.87 6.53
N LEU A 61 -14.68 -0.90 6.67
CA LEU A 61 -14.57 -0.07 7.88
C LEU A 61 -15.39 1.22 7.80
N ASP A 62 -15.43 1.86 6.62
CA ASP A 62 -15.94 3.21 6.47
C ASP A 62 -17.46 3.28 6.75
N HIS A 63 -17.84 4.10 7.73
CA HIS A 63 -19.24 4.28 8.12
C HIS A 63 -20.07 4.96 7.04
N SER A 64 -19.43 5.59 6.05
CA SER A 64 -20.12 6.26 4.95
C SER A 64 -20.56 5.30 3.85
N GLN A 65 -20.15 4.02 3.91
CA GLN A 65 -20.53 3.04 2.90
C GLN A 65 -22.03 2.72 2.93
N PRO A 66 -22.62 2.43 1.75
CA PRO A 66 -24.01 1.99 1.68
C PRO A 66 -24.21 0.69 2.47
N LYS A 67 -25.19 0.68 3.39
CA LYS A 67 -25.46 -0.48 4.27
C LYS A 67 -26.28 -1.57 3.60
N ASP A 68 -26.94 -1.24 2.49
CA ASP A 68 -27.71 -2.14 1.65
C ASP A 68 -26.83 -3.03 0.77
N GLU A 69 -25.53 -2.75 0.71
CA GLU A 69 -24.58 -3.51 -0.09
C GLU A 69 -23.84 -4.57 0.75
N ASN A 70 -24.24 -5.83 0.59
CA ASN A 70 -23.63 -6.98 1.28
C ASN A 70 -22.34 -7.47 0.60
N LEU A 71 -21.29 -6.63 0.58
CA LEU A 71 -20.00 -6.97 -0.04
C LEU A 71 -19.27 -8.15 0.61
N PHE A 72 -19.53 -8.41 1.89
CA PHE A 72 -18.75 -9.35 2.70
C PHE A 72 -19.50 -10.61 3.11
N GLU A 73 -20.81 -10.69 2.85
CA GLU A 73 -21.69 -11.72 3.40
C GLU A 73 -21.27 -13.16 3.01
N LYS A 74 -20.80 -13.34 1.77
CA LYS A 74 -20.36 -14.64 1.24
C LYS A 74 -18.88 -14.93 1.49
N LEU A 75 -18.15 -14.02 2.12
CA LEU A 75 -16.71 -14.10 2.33
C LEU A 75 -16.40 -14.62 3.73
N ASN A 76 -15.16 -15.05 3.95
CA ASN A 76 -14.66 -15.63 5.20
C ASN A 76 -14.89 -14.70 6.39
N ILE A 77 -14.66 -13.38 6.23
CA ILE A 77 -14.92 -12.40 7.30
C ILE A 77 -16.41 -12.32 7.64
N GLY A 78 -17.31 -12.47 6.67
CA GLY A 78 -18.76 -12.40 6.87
C GLY A 78 -19.33 -13.58 7.64
N GLN A 79 -18.56 -14.66 7.80
CA GLN A 79 -18.95 -15.79 8.65
C GLN A 79 -18.78 -15.47 10.14
N ASP A 80 -17.90 -14.54 10.50
CA ASP A 80 -17.74 -14.05 11.87
C ASP A 80 -18.72 -12.90 12.15
N ARG A 81 -19.98 -13.27 12.39
CA ARG A 81 -21.08 -12.31 12.56
C ARG A 81 -20.84 -11.34 13.72
N ALA A 82 -20.31 -11.82 14.85
CA ALA A 82 -20.01 -10.99 16.00
C ALA A 82 -18.96 -9.91 15.67
N PHE A 83 -17.88 -10.31 14.97
CA PHE A 83 -16.86 -9.37 14.52
C PHE A 83 -17.42 -8.33 13.53
N CYS A 84 -18.25 -8.75 12.57
CA CYS A 84 -18.93 -7.86 11.64
C CYS A 84 -19.83 -6.85 12.36
N GLU A 85 -20.63 -7.28 13.33
CA GLU A 85 -21.51 -6.40 14.12
C GLU A 85 -20.72 -5.34 14.90
N GLU A 86 -19.54 -5.71 15.41
CA GLU A 86 -18.66 -4.83 16.17
C GLU A 86 -17.91 -3.81 15.31
N HIS A 87 -17.48 -4.19 14.09
CA HIS A 87 -16.52 -3.40 13.33
C HIS A 87 -16.97 -2.92 11.95
N GLN A 88 -17.89 -3.62 11.28
CA GLN A 88 -18.27 -3.31 9.90
C GLN A 88 -19.06 -1.99 9.81
N HIS A 89 -18.59 -1.07 8.96
CA HIS A 89 -19.12 0.28 8.76
C HIS A 89 -19.18 1.11 10.06
N LYS A 90 -18.23 0.90 10.99
CA LYS A 90 -18.22 1.58 12.30
C LYS A 90 -17.21 2.71 12.42
N TYR A 91 -16.34 2.94 11.44
CA TYR A 91 -15.23 3.88 11.58
C TYR A 91 -15.28 4.95 10.50
N PRO A 92 -14.94 6.21 10.79
CA PRO A 92 -14.59 7.12 9.71
C PRO A 92 -13.26 6.67 9.11
N VAL A 93 -13.13 6.73 7.78
CA VAL A 93 -11.89 6.36 7.12
C VAL A 93 -11.35 7.52 6.29
N ILE A 94 -10.06 7.82 6.46
CA ILE A 94 -9.28 8.70 5.61
C ILE A 94 -8.45 7.80 4.68
N PHE A 95 -8.73 7.81 3.38
CA PHE A 95 -7.95 7.04 2.40
C PHE A 95 -7.21 7.98 1.44
N ILE A 96 -5.87 7.91 1.45
CA ILE A 96 -4.98 8.67 0.57
C ILE A 96 -3.99 7.74 -0.15
N SER A 97 -3.74 7.98 -1.44
CA SER A 97 -2.76 7.24 -2.24
C SER A 97 -1.76 8.18 -2.88
N PHE A 98 -0.47 7.89 -2.70
CA PHE A 98 0.65 8.67 -3.24
C PHE A 98 1.17 8.14 -4.59
N LYS A 99 0.47 7.18 -5.21
CA LYS A 99 0.90 6.45 -6.42
C LYS A 99 1.22 7.32 -7.64
N ASP A 100 0.62 8.51 -7.71
CA ASP A 100 0.73 9.43 -8.86
C ASP A 100 1.80 10.52 -8.66
N VAL A 101 2.46 10.57 -7.49
CA VAL A 101 3.51 11.56 -7.19
C VAL A 101 4.84 11.13 -7.80
N LYS A 102 4.87 11.08 -9.13
CA LYS A 102 6.01 10.66 -9.98
C LYS A 102 6.46 11.83 -10.86
N LYS A 103 7.05 12.85 -10.25
CA LYS A 103 7.45 14.09 -10.94
C LYS A 103 8.97 14.21 -11.04
N SER A 104 9.44 14.92 -12.06
CA SER A 104 10.87 15.14 -12.29
C SER A 104 11.47 16.27 -11.45
N ARG A 105 10.62 17.10 -10.82
CA ARG A 105 11.02 18.28 -10.05
C ARG A 105 10.21 18.36 -8.76
N TYR A 106 10.86 18.82 -7.67
CA TYR A 106 10.23 18.99 -6.37
C TYR A 106 8.97 19.87 -6.42
N LYS A 107 9.01 21.02 -7.11
CA LYS A 107 7.87 21.94 -7.21
C LYS A 107 6.62 21.22 -7.76
N SER A 108 6.77 20.47 -8.85
CA SER A 108 5.66 19.73 -9.45
C SER A 108 5.20 18.56 -8.58
N ALA A 109 6.11 17.92 -7.83
CA ALA A 109 5.75 16.87 -6.87
C ALA A 109 4.92 17.45 -5.71
N TYR A 110 5.34 18.59 -5.17
CA TYR A 110 4.62 19.33 -4.14
C TYR A 110 3.22 19.75 -4.63
N GLU A 111 3.10 20.34 -5.82
CA GLU A 111 1.80 20.71 -6.42
C GLU A 111 0.87 19.50 -6.60
N ASN A 112 1.43 18.32 -6.86
CA ASN A 112 0.66 17.09 -6.95
C ASN A 112 0.17 16.59 -5.58
N ILE A 113 1.00 16.71 -4.54
CA ILE A 113 0.59 16.46 -3.14
C ILE A 113 -0.50 17.45 -2.72
N VAL A 114 -0.37 18.75 -3.04
CA VAL A 114 -1.43 19.75 -2.79
C VAL A 114 -2.73 19.35 -3.49
N SER A 115 -2.65 18.88 -4.73
CA SER A 115 -3.84 18.41 -5.46
C SER A 115 -4.45 17.15 -4.85
N LEU A 116 -3.65 16.27 -4.28
CA LEU A 116 -4.09 15.08 -3.55
C LEU A 116 -4.82 15.47 -2.25
N ILE A 117 -4.25 16.37 -1.46
CA ILE A 117 -4.87 16.90 -0.24
C ILE A 117 -6.15 17.67 -0.55
N SER A 118 -6.17 18.50 -1.60
CA SER A 118 -7.38 19.20 -2.06
C SER A 118 -8.52 18.23 -2.40
N ARG A 119 -8.22 17.10 -3.07
CA ARG A 119 -9.21 16.07 -3.38
C ARG A 119 -9.73 15.39 -2.12
N LEU A 120 -8.84 15.07 -1.18
CA LEU A 120 -9.19 14.49 0.10
C LEU A 120 -10.13 15.42 0.90
N TYR A 121 -9.77 16.70 1.02
CA TYR A 121 -10.64 17.71 1.64
C TYR A 121 -11.97 17.86 0.89
N GLY A 122 -11.95 17.69 -0.44
CA GLY A 122 -13.16 17.61 -1.27
C GLY A 122 -14.12 16.48 -0.87
N GLN A 123 -13.59 15.30 -0.54
CA GLN A 123 -14.38 14.15 -0.07
C GLN A 123 -14.99 14.38 1.32
N HIS A 124 -14.38 15.27 2.12
CA HIS A 124 -14.83 15.61 3.47
C HIS A 124 -15.51 16.98 3.56
N ARG A 125 -16.07 17.50 2.46
CA ARG A 125 -16.77 18.79 2.43
C ARG A 125 -17.93 18.91 3.42
N TYR A 126 -18.57 17.79 3.78
CA TYR A 126 -19.63 17.76 4.79
C TYR A 126 -19.18 18.35 6.14
N LEU A 127 -17.88 18.34 6.45
CA LEU A 127 -17.34 18.95 7.67
C LEU A 127 -17.52 20.48 7.68
N LEU A 128 -17.42 21.15 6.52
CA LEU A 128 -17.66 22.60 6.41
C LEU A 128 -19.10 22.98 6.75
N GLU A 129 -20.05 22.15 6.36
CA GLU A 129 -21.49 22.37 6.51
C GLU A 129 -22.01 21.97 7.90
N SER A 130 -21.26 21.09 8.60
CA SER A 130 -21.68 20.53 9.88
C SER A 130 -21.65 21.48 11.08
N GLY A 131 -20.96 22.63 10.96
CA GLY A 131 -20.73 23.54 12.08
C GLY A 131 -19.68 23.08 13.09
N CYS A 132 -18.99 21.95 12.86
CA CYS A 132 -17.97 21.44 13.80
C CYS A 132 -16.64 22.20 13.76
N LEU A 133 -16.46 23.10 12.80
CA LEU A 133 -15.23 23.87 12.54
C LEU A 133 -15.37 25.31 13.02
N SER A 134 -14.33 25.86 13.64
CA SER A 134 -14.21 27.30 13.90
C SER A 134 -14.04 28.09 12.59
N ASP A 135 -14.19 29.41 12.64
CA ASP A 135 -14.05 30.24 11.42
C ASP A 135 -12.63 30.23 10.86
N ASP A 136 -11.61 30.17 11.72
CA ASP A 136 -10.21 30.00 11.32
C ASP A 136 -9.98 28.65 10.62
N GLU A 137 -10.54 27.57 11.17
CA GLU A 137 -10.44 26.22 10.61
C GLU A 137 -11.17 26.10 9.28
N LYS A 138 -12.34 26.73 9.13
CA LYS A 138 -13.01 26.87 7.82
C LYS A 138 -12.11 27.59 6.83
N GLY A 139 -11.38 28.61 7.26
CA GLY A 139 -10.40 29.32 6.45
C GLY A 139 -9.29 28.40 5.95
N VAL A 140 -8.65 27.63 6.85
CA VAL A 140 -7.61 26.64 6.51
C VAL A 140 -8.18 25.57 5.58
N PHE A 141 -9.35 25.02 5.90
CA PHE A 141 -10.00 23.98 5.11
C PHE A 141 -10.25 24.45 3.68
N ASN A 142 -10.80 25.66 3.51
CA ASN A 142 -11.04 26.24 2.18
C ASN A 142 -9.73 26.49 1.42
N ARG A 143 -8.67 26.97 2.07
CA ARG A 143 -7.37 27.14 1.41
C ARG A 143 -6.79 25.81 0.92
N LEU A 144 -6.87 24.74 1.71
CA LEU A 144 -6.46 23.40 1.28
C LEU A 144 -7.34 22.86 0.15
N LEU A 145 -8.66 23.03 0.25
CA LEU A 145 -9.62 22.63 -0.77
C LEU A 145 -9.35 23.33 -2.12
N TYR A 146 -9.08 24.63 -2.10
CA TYR A 146 -8.83 25.45 -3.29
C TYR A 146 -7.35 25.55 -3.70
N LYS A 147 -6.47 24.75 -3.08
CA LYS A 147 -5.03 24.66 -3.42
C LYS A 147 -4.26 25.97 -3.22
N THR A 148 -4.72 26.82 -2.29
CA THR A 148 -4.07 28.08 -1.91
C THR A 148 -3.47 28.04 -0.50
N GLY A 149 -3.46 26.85 0.13
CA GLY A 149 -2.89 26.64 1.46
C GLY A 149 -1.37 26.80 1.50
N GLN A 150 -0.89 27.24 2.65
CA GLN A 150 0.54 27.35 2.94
C GLN A 150 1.18 25.97 3.14
N SER A 151 2.51 25.90 3.07
CA SER A 151 3.23 24.63 3.23
C SER A 151 3.00 23.98 4.60
N SER A 152 2.88 24.76 5.67
CA SER A 152 2.53 24.24 7.00
C SER A 152 1.16 23.59 7.02
N GLU A 153 0.16 24.24 6.43
CA GLU A 153 -1.22 23.72 6.35
C GLU A 153 -1.28 22.40 5.57
N VAL A 154 -0.49 22.28 4.49
CA VAL A 154 -0.38 21.03 3.73
C VAL A 154 0.27 19.93 4.58
N GLN A 155 1.30 20.26 5.36
CA GLN A 155 1.98 19.35 6.27
C GLN A 155 1.08 18.87 7.42
N GLU A 156 0.22 19.74 7.95
CA GLU A 156 -0.70 19.42 9.05
C GLU A 156 -2.02 18.78 8.57
N SER A 157 -2.28 18.80 7.26
CA SER A 157 -3.58 18.53 6.65
C SER A 157 -4.26 17.24 7.11
N LEU A 158 -3.53 16.13 7.23
CA LEU A 158 -4.08 14.84 7.67
C LEU A 158 -4.40 14.82 9.17
N GLN A 159 -3.57 15.47 9.99
CA GLN A 159 -3.81 15.57 11.44
C GLN A 159 -5.05 16.43 11.70
N CYS A 160 -5.15 17.60 11.07
CA CYS A 160 -6.32 18.47 11.15
C CYS A 160 -7.60 17.73 10.75
N LEU A 161 -7.55 16.96 9.67
CA LEU A 161 -8.70 16.18 9.22
C LEU A 161 -9.13 15.12 10.26
N CYS A 162 -8.20 14.51 10.99
CA CYS A 162 -8.54 13.61 12.10
C CYS A 162 -9.31 14.32 13.21
N ILE A 163 -8.88 15.53 13.59
CA ILE A 163 -9.51 16.35 14.61
C ILE A 163 -10.93 16.75 14.17
N TYR A 164 -11.07 17.16 12.91
CA TYR A 164 -12.36 17.59 12.34
C TYR A 164 -13.36 16.43 12.30
N ILE A 165 -12.92 15.27 11.82
CA ILE A 165 -13.74 14.06 11.77
C ILE A 165 -14.13 13.59 13.18
N HIS A 166 -13.20 13.61 14.14
CA HIS A 166 -13.52 13.23 15.51
C HIS A 166 -14.61 14.13 16.10
N ARG A 167 -14.50 15.45 15.93
CA ARG A 167 -15.52 16.40 16.41
C ARG A 167 -16.89 16.18 15.77
N TYR A 168 -16.92 15.83 14.48
CA TYR A 168 -18.16 15.59 13.76
C TYR A 168 -18.80 14.24 14.10
N CYS A 169 -18.02 13.15 14.06
CA CYS A 169 -18.52 11.78 14.22
C CYS A 169 -18.53 11.28 15.67
N GLY A 170 -17.84 11.97 16.59
CA GLY A 170 -17.56 11.47 17.94
C GLY A 170 -16.62 10.26 17.97
N LYS A 171 -15.96 9.94 16.85
CA LYS A 171 -15.10 8.76 16.70
C LYS A 171 -13.84 9.10 15.91
N ASN A 172 -12.71 8.59 16.39
CA ASN A 172 -11.41 8.74 15.75
C ASN A 172 -11.36 7.98 14.41
N PRO A 173 -10.85 8.58 13.32
CA PRO A 173 -10.72 7.88 12.04
C PRO A 173 -9.65 6.79 12.04
N ILE A 174 -9.79 5.88 11.08
CA ILE A 174 -8.73 5.01 10.59
C ILE A 174 -8.10 5.67 9.35
N ILE A 175 -6.77 5.65 9.23
CA ILE A 175 -6.06 6.19 8.06
C ILE A 175 -5.51 5.04 7.21
N LEU A 176 -5.86 5.02 5.94
CA LEU A 176 -5.32 4.10 4.93
C LEU A 176 -4.42 4.89 3.98
N ILE A 177 -3.14 4.51 3.89
CA ILE A 177 -2.13 5.22 3.08
C ILE A 177 -1.52 4.25 2.09
N ASP A 178 -1.78 4.45 0.80
CA ASP A 178 -1.21 3.62 -0.26
C ASP A 178 0.00 4.26 -0.95
N GLU A 179 0.97 3.41 -1.30
CA GLU A 179 2.22 3.75 -1.97
C GLU A 179 2.99 4.94 -1.35
N TYR A 180 3.12 4.95 -0.02
CA TYR A 180 3.76 6.05 0.73
C TYR A 180 5.20 6.36 0.27
N ASP A 181 5.88 5.35 -0.27
CA ASP A 181 7.28 5.37 -0.69
C ASP A 181 7.47 5.89 -2.14
N THR A 182 6.42 5.91 -2.96
CA THR A 182 6.47 6.37 -4.36
C THR A 182 7.07 7.78 -4.52
N PRO A 183 6.61 8.83 -3.79
CA PRO A 183 7.19 10.17 -3.88
C PRO A 183 8.69 10.18 -3.56
N ILE A 184 9.10 9.37 -2.59
CA ILE A 184 10.45 9.35 -2.04
C ILE A 184 11.41 8.64 -2.98
N GLN A 185 11.01 7.49 -3.54
CA GLN A 185 11.75 6.79 -4.59
C GLN A 185 11.98 7.68 -5.81
N GLN A 186 10.95 8.41 -6.23
CA GLN A 186 11.05 9.33 -7.37
C GLN A 186 11.95 10.52 -7.06
N ALA A 187 11.86 11.07 -5.85
CA ALA A 187 12.73 12.13 -5.39
C ALA A 187 14.21 11.72 -5.35
N TYR A 188 14.49 10.47 -4.99
CA TYR A 188 15.84 9.91 -5.07
C TYR A 188 16.35 9.88 -6.51
N LEU A 189 15.59 9.24 -7.41
CA LEU A 189 15.95 9.12 -8.83
C LEU A 189 16.16 10.47 -9.52
N LYS A 190 15.38 11.48 -9.13
CA LYS A 190 15.39 12.81 -9.76
C LYS A 190 16.14 13.86 -8.93
N LYS A 191 16.94 13.43 -7.94
CA LYS A 191 17.89 14.25 -7.17
C LYS A 191 17.26 15.39 -6.35
N TYR A 192 16.08 15.15 -5.77
CA TYR A 192 15.43 16.06 -4.81
C TYR A 192 14.97 15.35 -3.51
N TYR A 193 15.58 14.21 -3.18
CA TYR A 193 15.26 13.36 -2.02
C TYR A 193 15.08 14.13 -0.70
N GLU A 194 16.05 14.96 -0.30
CA GLU A 194 16.04 15.65 1.00
C GLU A 194 14.78 16.53 1.19
N LYS A 195 14.34 17.23 0.14
CA LYS A 195 13.13 18.06 0.22
C LYS A 195 11.86 17.21 0.33
N MET A 196 11.82 16.07 -0.35
CA MET A 196 10.66 15.18 -0.33
C MET A 196 10.56 14.41 0.98
N ILE A 197 11.68 13.91 1.52
CA ILE A 197 11.67 13.20 2.80
C ILE A 197 11.24 14.12 3.94
N GLU A 198 11.67 15.39 3.92
CA GLU A 198 11.23 16.41 4.88
C GLU A 198 9.72 16.63 4.81
N LEU A 199 9.18 16.88 3.61
CA LEU A 199 7.74 17.06 3.41
C LEU A 199 6.91 15.85 3.87
N MET A 200 7.30 14.64 3.42
CA MET A 200 6.58 13.41 3.75
C MET A 200 6.68 13.09 5.24
N ARG A 201 7.82 13.37 5.88
CA ARG A 201 8.01 13.24 7.33
C ARG A 201 7.09 14.18 8.09
N SER A 202 6.93 15.43 7.65
CA SER A 202 6.00 16.36 8.28
C SER A 202 4.55 15.94 8.12
N ILE A 203 4.14 15.47 6.93
CA ILE A 203 2.76 15.01 6.67
C ILE A 203 2.42 13.75 7.48
N LEU A 204 3.26 12.71 7.36
CA LEU A 204 3.00 11.42 7.98
C LEU A 204 3.31 11.44 9.48
N GLY A 205 4.37 12.15 9.89
CA GLY A 205 4.75 12.29 11.29
C GLY A 205 3.62 12.92 12.11
N GLN A 206 3.04 14.02 11.65
CA GLN A 206 1.96 14.69 12.38
C GLN A 206 0.67 13.87 12.44
N ALA A 207 0.37 13.12 11.38
CA ALA A 207 -0.83 12.30 11.32
C ALA A 207 -0.73 10.99 12.13
N LEU A 208 0.46 10.39 12.19
CA LEU A 208 0.66 9.02 12.70
C LEU A 208 1.34 8.98 14.07
N LYS A 209 2.11 10.01 14.44
CA LYS A 209 2.86 10.05 15.70
C LYS A 209 2.07 10.74 16.78
N ASP A 210 1.90 10.06 17.92
CA ASP A 210 1.25 10.58 19.13
C ASP A 210 -0.12 11.26 18.89
N ASN A 211 -0.77 10.91 17.77
CA ASN A 211 -2.06 11.46 17.40
C ASN A 211 -3.16 10.79 18.23
N SER A 212 -3.70 11.52 19.21
CA SER A 212 -4.80 11.07 20.06
C SER A 212 -6.12 10.88 19.29
N TYR A 213 -6.25 11.50 18.12
CA TYR A 213 -7.41 11.41 17.24
C TYR A 213 -7.31 10.29 16.20
N LEU A 214 -6.27 9.46 16.24
CA LEU A 214 -6.12 8.29 15.37
C LEU A 214 -6.67 7.04 16.06
N THR A 215 -7.48 6.23 15.37
CA THR A 215 -7.84 4.87 15.83
C THR A 215 -6.75 3.88 15.43
N LYS A 216 -6.46 3.79 14.14
CA LYS A 216 -5.47 2.88 13.56
C LYS A 216 -5.03 3.41 12.20
N ALA A 217 -3.82 3.07 11.76
CA ALA A 217 -3.35 3.37 10.42
C ALA A 217 -2.76 2.14 9.73
N VAL A 218 -3.09 1.95 8.45
CA VAL A 218 -2.48 0.93 7.59
C VAL A 218 -1.80 1.63 6.43
N VAL A 219 -0.48 1.50 6.38
CA VAL A 219 0.40 2.10 5.38
C VAL A 219 0.96 0.99 4.51
N THR A 220 0.89 1.14 3.19
CA THR A 220 1.43 0.17 2.23
C THR A 220 2.49 0.80 1.34
N GLY A 221 3.52 0.02 1.03
CA GLY A 221 4.60 0.42 0.12
C GLY A 221 5.37 -0.78 -0.43
N ILE A 222 6.41 -0.51 -1.20
CA ILE A 222 7.34 -1.52 -1.72
C ILE A 222 8.56 -1.62 -0.81
N THR A 223 9.21 -0.49 -0.55
CA THR A 223 10.45 -0.43 0.22
C THR A 223 10.19 0.08 1.63
N ARG A 224 10.86 -0.51 2.62
CA ARG A 224 10.93 0.07 3.95
C ARG A 224 11.95 1.22 3.91
N ILE A 225 11.44 2.45 3.92
CA ILE A 225 12.27 3.64 4.15
C ILE A 225 12.58 3.69 5.65
N SER A 226 13.88 3.81 6.00
CA SER A 226 14.34 3.79 7.39
C SER A 226 13.46 4.62 8.33
N GLN A 227 13.19 4.05 9.51
CA GLN A 227 12.48 4.78 10.56
C GLN A 227 13.23 6.04 10.96
N GLU A 228 14.56 6.06 10.91
CA GLU A 228 15.34 7.25 11.27
C GLU A 228 15.15 8.42 10.30
N SER A 229 14.76 8.17 9.04
CA SER A 229 14.62 9.22 8.02
C SER A 229 13.19 9.75 7.89
N LEU A 230 12.21 8.87 7.63
CA LEU A 230 10.81 9.28 7.44
C LEU A 230 10.01 9.28 8.74
N PHE A 231 10.25 8.29 9.58
CA PHE A 231 9.45 8.03 10.76
C PHE A 231 10.23 8.30 12.05
N SER A 232 11.10 9.31 12.01
CA SER A 232 12.06 9.53 13.09
C SER A 232 11.32 9.81 14.40
N GLY A 233 11.52 8.95 15.39
CA GLY A 233 10.81 8.99 16.67
C GLY A 233 9.35 8.55 16.65
N LEU A 234 8.85 7.88 15.60
CA LEU A 234 7.60 7.12 15.65
C LEU A 234 7.86 5.78 16.35
N ASN A 235 7.63 5.75 17.66
CA ASN A 235 7.85 4.55 18.47
C ASN A 235 6.65 3.57 18.41
N ASN A 236 5.59 3.90 17.67
CA ASN A 236 4.32 3.17 17.60
C ASN A 236 4.07 2.46 16.24
N ILE A 237 5.05 2.45 15.33
CA ILE A 237 4.94 1.82 14.02
C ILE A 237 5.50 0.40 14.02
N SER A 238 4.65 -0.58 13.68
CA SER A 238 5.06 -1.96 13.43
C SER A 238 5.23 -2.20 11.94
N VAL A 239 6.42 -2.66 11.56
CA VAL A 239 6.77 -2.92 10.16
C VAL A 239 6.68 -4.42 9.86
N TYR A 240 5.84 -4.76 8.90
CA TYR A 240 5.61 -6.11 8.40
C TYR A 240 6.15 -6.23 6.98
N SER A 241 7.46 -6.41 6.88
CA SER A 241 8.17 -6.62 5.61
C SER A 241 8.05 -8.06 5.11
N MET A 242 8.72 -8.37 3.99
CA MET A 242 8.88 -9.74 3.48
C MET A 242 9.56 -10.70 4.47
N LEU A 243 10.25 -10.16 5.48
CA LEU A 243 10.95 -10.95 6.50
C LEU A 243 10.04 -11.33 7.68
N ARG A 244 8.80 -10.84 7.72
CA ARG A 244 7.83 -11.18 8.76
C ARG A 244 6.68 -12.01 8.18
N GLU A 245 6.44 -13.16 8.81
CA GLU A 245 5.37 -14.07 8.41
C GLU A 245 3.97 -13.44 8.56
N ARG A 246 3.76 -12.66 9.62
CA ARG A 246 2.49 -11.98 9.89
C ARG A 246 2.07 -11.13 8.69
N PHE A 247 0.77 -11.17 8.36
CA PHE A 247 0.18 -10.65 7.14
C PHE A 247 0.66 -11.27 5.82
N GLY A 248 1.72 -12.09 5.79
CA GLY A 248 2.33 -12.67 4.58
C GLY A 248 1.30 -13.28 3.64
N GLN A 249 0.47 -14.18 4.17
CA GLN A 249 -0.53 -14.92 3.40
C GLN A 249 -1.57 -14.05 2.67
N TYR A 250 -1.77 -12.78 3.03
CA TYR A 250 -2.78 -11.92 2.37
C TYR A 250 -2.29 -11.15 1.16
N PHE A 251 -0.98 -11.21 0.87
CA PHE A 251 -0.38 -10.46 -0.22
C PHE A 251 0.33 -11.43 -1.14
N GLY A 252 -0.30 -11.74 -2.28
CA GLY A 252 0.13 -12.85 -3.15
C GLY A 252 -0.85 -14.02 -3.12
N PHE A 253 -0.64 -14.96 -4.03
CA PHE A 253 -1.33 -16.25 -3.99
C PHE A 253 -0.43 -17.30 -3.35
N THR A 254 -0.96 -18.07 -2.42
CA THR A 254 -0.34 -19.31 -1.97
C THR A 254 -0.45 -20.37 -3.07
N GLU A 255 0.33 -21.42 -2.96
CA GLU A 255 0.27 -22.54 -3.91
C GLU A 255 -1.14 -23.13 -4.02
N ASP A 256 -1.79 -23.40 -2.89
CA ASP A 256 -3.16 -23.94 -2.84
C ASP A 256 -4.16 -23.03 -3.56
N GLU A 257 -3.96 -21.71 -3.49
CA GLU A 257 -4.82 -20.75 -4.18
C GLU A 257 -4.55 -20.71 -5.67
N VAL A 258 -3.29 -20.86 -6.11
CA VAL A 258 -2.97 -21.01 -7.54
C VAL A 258 -3.61 -22.29 -8.09
N VAL A 259 -3.55 -23.40 -7.36
CA VAL A 259 -4.21 -24.66 -7.74
C VAL A 259 -5.72 -24.46 -7.90
N LYS A 260 -6.38 -23.83 -6.91
CA LYS A 260 -7.81 -23.52 -6.99
C LYS A 260 -8.16 -22.64 -8.20
N LEU A 261 -7.34 -21.62 -8.47
CA LEU A 261 -7.53 -20.73 -9.63
C LEU A 261 -7.39 -21.50 -10.96
N LEU A 262 -6.44 -22.44 -11.06
CA LEU A 262 -6.28 -23.30 -12.24
C LEU A 262 -7.49 -24.22 -12.44
N GLU A 263 -7.99 -24.82 -11.36
CA GLU A 263 -9.17 -25.68 -11.38
C GLU A 263 -10.44 -24.91 -11.81
N GLU A 264 -10.63 -23.72 -11.27
CA GLU A 264 -11.77 -22.85 -11.58
C GLU A 264 -11.75 -22.36 -13.03
N THR A 265 -10.58 -21.97 -13.53
CA THR A 265 -10.39 -21.45 -14.90
C THR A 265 -10.21 -22.54 -15.96
N LYS A 266 -9.99 -23.80 -15.54
CA LYS A 266 -9.76 -24.98 -16.39
C LYS A 266 -8.64 -24.77 -17.41
N ARG A 267 -7.55 -24.15 -17.00
CA ARG A 267 -6.38 -23.93 -17.87
C ARG A 267 -5.48 -25.15 -17.92
N SER A 268 -4.77 -25.32 -19.04
CA SER A 268 -3.91 -26.49 -19.30
C SER A 268 -2.54 -26.41 -18.62
N VAL A 269 -2.11 -25.22 -18.21
CA VAL A 269 -0.82 -25.02 -17.55
C VAL A 269 -0.81 -25.73 -16.19
N SER A 270 0.25 -26.49 -15.94
CA SER A 270 0.41 -27.20 -14.68
C SER A 270 1.00 -26.31 -13.59
N ILE A 271 0.75 -26.67 -12.33
CA ILE A 271 1.41 -26.02 -11.20
C ILE A 271 2.94 -26.19 -11.25
N GLY A 272 3.44 -27.28 -11.84
CA GLY A 272 4.87 -27.52 -12.04
C GLY A 272 5.50 -26.48 -12.97
N GLU A 273 4.86 -26.19 -14.10
CA GLU A 273 5.34 -25.16 -15.04
C GLU A 273 5.23 -23.75 -14.44
N ILE A 274 4.18 -23.45 -13.66
CA ILE A 274 4.07 -22.18 -12.92
C ILE A 274 5.20 -22.04 -11.89
N LYS A 275 5.53 -23.10 -11.17
CA LYS A 275 6.66 -23.12 -10.23
C LYS A 275 7.98 -22.88 -10.93
N GLU A 276 8.22 -23.58 -12.03
CA GLU A 276 9.46 -23.42 -12.78
C GLU A 276 9.62 -21.99 -13.33
N TRP A 277 8.53 -21.40 -13.84
CA TRP A 277 8.58 -20.10 -14.49
C TRP A 277 8.48 -18.89 -13.54
N TYR A 278 7.54 -18.93 -12.58
CA TYR A 278 7.28 -17.82 -11.66
C TYR A 278 7.91 -18.02 -10.28
N ASN A 279 8.30 -19.24 -9.92
CA ASN A 279 8.90 -19.66 -8.64
C ASN A 279 8.05 -19.26 -7.43
N GLY A 280 8.21 -18.04 -6.95
CA GLY A 280 7.51 -17.51 -5.80
C GLY A 280 8.45 -16.77 -4.86
N TYR A 281 7.85 -16.12 -3.87
CA TYR A 281 8.56 -15.37 -2.85
C TYR A 281 8.31 -16.03 -1.50
N GLN A 282 9.39 -16.41 -0.81
CA GLN A 282 9.29 -16.99 0.53
C GLN A 282 8.99 -15.89 1.56
N ILE A 283 7.88 -16.01 2.29
CA ILE A 283 7.54 -15.18 3.45
C ILE A 283 7.16 -16.09 4.61
N GLY A 284 8.04 -16.20 5.61
CA GLY A 284 7.86 -17.17 6.70
C GLY A 284 7.73 -18.59 6.13
N LYS A 285 6.63 -19.27 6.45
CA LYS A 285 6.30 -20.59 5.90
C LYS A 285 5.63 -20.60 4.52
N HIS A 286 5.26 -19.44 3.97
CA HIS A 286 4.49 -19.36 2.74
C HIS A 286 5.38 -19.10 1.52
N VAL A 287 5.17 -19.86 0.44
CA VAL A 287 5.62 -19.50 -0.91
C VAL A 287 4.49 -18.75 -1.59
N LEU A 288 4.76 -17.50 -1.98
CA LEU A 288 3.74 -16.60 -2.54
C LEU A 288 4.04 -16.24 -3.99
N TYR A 289 3.09 -16.51 -4.87
CA TYR A 289 3.14 -16.19 -6.29
C TYR A 289 2.61 -14.78 -6.54
N ASN A 290 3.19 -14.10 -7.53
CA ASN A 290 2.77 -12.76 -7.91
C ASN A 290 1.37 -12.76 -8.54
N PRO A 291 0.38 -12.05 -7.96
CA PRO A 291 -0.99 -12.08 -8.46
C PRO A 291 -1.14 -11.60 -9.91
N TRP A 292 -0.40 -10.56 -10.30
CA TRP A 292 -0.48 -10.04 -11.66
C TRP A 292 0.01 -11.06 -12.68
N SER A 293 1.14 -11.73 -12.43
CA SER A 293 1.66 -12.76 -13.32
C SER A 293 0.69 -13.94 -13.44
N ILE A 294 0.14 -14.43 -12.33
CA ILE A 294 -0.80 -15.56 -12.34
C ILE A 294 -2.09 -15.19 -13.06
N ILE A 295 -2.73 -14.06 -12.71
CA ILE A 295 -3.99 -13.65 -13.36
C ILE A 295 -3.79 -13.43 -14.86
N ASN A 296 -2.68 -12.80 -15.30
CA ASN A 296 -2.43 -12.63 -16.73
C ASN A 296 -2.13 -13.95 -17.44
N CYS A 297 -1.40 -14.87 -16.82
CA CYS A 297 -1.20 -16.21 -17.37
C CYS A 297 -2.54 -16.93 -17.59
N LEU A 298 -3.42 -16.90 -16.58
CA LEU A 298 -4.76 -17.48 -16.67
C LEU A 298 -5.65 -16.77 -17.69
N ASP A 299 -5.52 -15.45 -17.86
CA ASP A 299 -6.28 -14.69 -18.86
C ASP A 299 -5.82 -15.04 -20.29
N ASN A 300 -4.51 -15.20 -20.48
CA ASN A 300 -3.88 -15.60 -21.74
C ASN A 300 -3.80 -17.13 -21.91
N GLU A 301 -4.87 -17.84 -21.58
CA GLU A 301 -5.04 -19.27 -21.86
C GLU A 301 -3.99 -20.20 -21.21
N GLY A 302 -3.35 -19.76 -20.12
CA GLY A 302 -2.29 -20.52 -19.44
C GLY A 302 -0.91 -20.34 -20.08
N ILE A 303 -0.74 -19.42 -21.03
CA ILE A 303 0.57 -19.17 -21.64
C ILE A 303 1.48 -18.49 -20.61
N LEU A 304 2.68 -19.06 -20.42
CA LEU A 304 3.70 -18.50 -19.55
C LEU A 304 4.46 -17.39 -20.27
N LYS A 305 4.47 -16.20 -19.67
CA LYS A 305 5.24 -15.03 -20.14
C LYS A 305 5.71 -14.19 -18.96
N GLU A 306 6.60 -13.26 -19.24
CA GLU A 306 7.15 -12.25 -18.35
C GLU A 306 6.18 -11.09 -18.06
N TYR A 307 4.92 -11.39 -17.72
CA TYR A 307 3.85 -10.40 -17.49
C TYR A 307 4.22 -9.30 -16.47
N TRP A 308 5.13 -9.60 -15.54
CA TRP A 308 5.67 -8.65 -14.58
C TRP A 308 6.46 -7.50 -15.20
N VAL A 309 7.27 -7.77 -16.24
CA VAL A 309 8.26 -6.82 -16.78
C VAL A 309 7.60 -5.55 -17.32
N ASN A 310 6.37 -5.66 -17.83
CA ASN A 310 5.64 -4.55 -18.42
C ASN A 310 4.90 -3.66 -17.39
N THR A 311 5.05 -3.91 -16.09
CA THR A 311 4.19 -3.27 -15.07
C THR A 311 4.73 -1.98 -14.47
N SER A 312 6.02 -1.66 -14.64
CA SER A 312 6.66 -0.48 -14.03
C SER A 312 8.12 -0.27 -14.49
N SER A 313 8.68 0.92 -14.27
CA SER A 313 10.10 1.16 -14.59
C SER A 313 11.03 0.54 -13.55
N ASN A 314 12.06 -0.14 -14.04
CA ASN A 314 13.18 -0.66 -13.25
C ASN A 314 14.27 0.41 -13.04
N GLU A 315 13.94 1.70 -13.26
CA GLU A 315 14.86 2.84 -13.19
C GLU A 315 15.72 2.84 -11.92
N LEU A 316 15.15 2.49 -10.76
CA LEU A 316 15.92 2.44 -9.51
C LEU A 316 17.00 1.36 -9.56
N ILE A 317 16.66 0.14 -9.99
CA ILE A 317 17.63 -0.96 -10.07
C ILE A 317 18.67 -0.64 -11.15
N GLU A 318 18.26 -0.12 -12.30
CA GLU A 318 19.18 0.29 -13.36
C GLU A 318 20.16 1.37 -12.90
N GLU A 319 19.69 2.39 -12.19
CA GLU A 319 20.54 3.45 -11.64
C GLU A 319 21.51 2.90 -10.58
N LEU A 320 21.03 1.99 -9.73
CA LEU A 320 21.87 1.34 -8.71
C LEU A 320 22.94 0.44 -9.34
N LEU A 321 22.61 -0.32 -10.39
CA LEU A 321 23.56 -1.17 -11.12
C LEU A 321 24.59 -0.38 -11.94
N LYS A 322 24.20 0.76 -12.52
CA LYS A 322 25.14 1.66 -13.22
C LYS A 322 26.26 2.12 -12.29
N ASP A 323 25.90 2.49 -11.07
CA ASP A 323 26.84 2.98 -10.06
C ASP A 323 27.36 1.86 -9.12
N ALA A 324 26.98 0.60 -9.37
CA ALA A 324 27.37 -0.52 -8.54
C ALA A 324 28.88 -0.79 -8.60
N LYS A 325 29.45 -1.14 -7.44
CA LYS A 325 30.86 -1.53 -7.33
C LYS A 325 31.14 -2.82 -8.11
N PRO A 326 32.39 -3.07 -8.54
CA PRO A 326 32.75 -4.28 -9.29
C PRO A 326 32.33 -5.59 -8.62
N GLU A 327 32.35 -5.63 -7.28
CA GLU A 327 31.98 -6.82 -6.50
C GLU A 327 30.50 -7.16 -6.69
N VAL A 328 29.62 -6.16 -6.58
CA VAL A 328 28.18 -6.33 -6.80
C VAL A 328 27.90 -6.77 -8.24
N ARG A 329 28.59 -6.20 -9.24
CA ARG A 329 28.44 -6.62 -10.64
C ARG A 329 28.81 -8.08 -10.83
N LYS A 330 29.90 -8.54 -10.22
CA LYS A 330 30.33 -9.93 -10.25
C LYS A 330 29.31 -10.86 -9.60
N GLU A 331 28.74 -10.49 -8.46
CA GLU A 331 27.68 -11.26 -7.81
C GLU A 331 26.42 -11.38 -8.67
N PHE A 332 26.04 -10.30 -9.36
CA PHE A 332 24.96 -10.34 -10.36
C PHE A 332 25.29 -11.26 -11.54
N GLU A 333 26.52 -11.27 -12.05
CA GLU A 333 26.95 -12.21 -13.09
C GLU A 333 26.91 -13.67 -12.60
N GLU A 334 27.30 -13.92 -11.36
CA GLU A 334 27.21 -15.26 -10.74
C GLU A 334 25.75 -15.72 -10.61
N LEU A 335 24.85 -14.83 -10.18
CA LEU A 335 23.41 -15.09 -10.16
C LEU A 335 22.86 -15.44 -11.55
N LEU A 336 23.26 -14.70 -12.59
CA LEU A 336 22.83 -14.95 -13.98
C LEU A 336 23.34 -16.31 -14.51
N GLN A 337 24.43 -16.84 -13.94
CA GLN A 337 24.96 -18.17 -14.24
C GLN A 337 24.28 -19.29 -13.41
N GLY A 338 23.24 -18.96 -12.63
CA GLY A 338 22.54 -19.89 -11.76
C GLY A 338 23.31 -20.26 -10.48
N LYS A 339 24.35 -19.49 -10.13
CA LYS A 339 25.07 -19.67 -8.86
C LYS A 339 24.29 -19.03 -7.72
N VAL A 340 24.62 -19.43 -6.50
CA VAL A 340 24.01 -18.91 -5.28
C VAL A 340 24.92 -17.85 -4.67
N ILE A 341 24.36 -16.67 -4.39
CA ILE A 341 25.02 -15.65 -3.56
C ILE A 341 24.37 -15.63 -2.18
N THR A 342 25.14 -15.28 -1.15
CA THR A 342 24.64 -15.10 0.22
C THR A 342 24.98 -13.69 0.67
N GLN A 343 23.96 -12.92 1.04
CA GLN A 343 24.10 -11.53 1.50
C GLN A 343 23.37 -11.33 2.82
N VAL A 344 23.90 -10.46 3.67
CA VAL A 344 23.24 -10.04 4.91
C VAL A 344 22.28 -8.91 4.60
N LEU A 345 21.00 -9.08 4.94
CA LEU A 345 19.99 -8.06 4.70
C LEU A 345 20.06 -6.95 5.75
N SER A 346 20.22 -5.70 5.30
CA SER A 346 20.06 -4.53 6.15
C SER A 346 18.62 -4.03 6.11
N GLU A 347 17.89 -4.18 7.23
CA GLU A 347 16.50 -3.73 7.33
C GLU A 347 16.36 -2.19 7.41
N ASN A 348 17.44 -1.48 7.75
CA ASN A 348 17.45 -0.04 7.98
C ASN A 348 18.12 0.69 6.83
N LEU A 349 17.56 0.53 5.62
CA LEU A 349 18.08 1.16 4.42
C LEU A 349 17.75 2.68 4.40
N VAL A 350 18.79 3.50 4.25
CA VAL A 350 18.67 4.93 3.98
C VAL A 350 19.13 5.16 2.54
N PHE A 351 18.27 5.71 1.69
CA PHE A 351 18.54 5.86 0.25
C PHE A 351 19.89 6.54 -0.08
N PRO A 352 20.27 7.64 0.59
CA PRO A 352 21.61 8.24 0.47
C PRO A 352 22.78 7.31 0.82
N ASP A 353 22.57 6.29 1.64
CA ASP A 353 23.59 5.34 2.07
C ASP A 353 23.77 4.18 1.10
N ILE A 354 22.83 3.95 0.16
CA ILE A 354 22.92 2.85 -0.81
C ILE A 354 24.23 2.90 -1.60
N LYS A 355 24.65 4.10 -2.02
CA LYS A 355 25.91 4.27 -2.76
C LYS A 355 27.17 4.21 -1.87
N LYS A 356 27.00 4.31 -0.55
CA LYS A 356 28.11 4.41 0.42
C LYS A 356 28.42 3.07 1.08
N LYS A 357 27.41 2.25 1.34
CA LYS A 357 27.53 0.96 2.04
C LYS A 357 27.40 -0.19 1.04
N PRO A 358 28.40 -1.10 0.93
CA PRO A 358 28.29 -2.29 0.07
C PRO A 358 27.05 -3.13 0.39
N GLU A 359 26.72 -3.25 1.68
CA GLU A 359 25.59 -4.03 2.22
C GLU A 359 24.20 -3.43 1.90
N ALA A 360 24.16 -2.25 1.28
CA ALA A 360 22.92 -1.55 0.97
C ALA A 360 22.48 -1.74 -0.50
N LEU A 361 23.25 -2.47 -1.30
CA LEU A 361 23.03 -2.66 -2.74
C LEU A 361 22.72 -4.12 -3.08
#